data_AF-A0A2K9FE93-F1
#
_entry.id   AF-A0A2K9FE93-F1
#
_cell.length_a   1.000
_cell.length_b   1.000
_cell.length_c   1.000
_cell.angle_alpha   90.00
_cell.angle_beta   90.00
_cell.angle_gamma   90.00
#
_symmetry.space_group_name_H-M   'P 1'
#
loop_
_entity.id
_entity.type
_entity.pdbx_description
1 polymer ?
#
loop_
_entity_poly.entity_id
_entity_poly.type
_entity_poly.pdbx_seq_one_letter_code
_entity_poly.pdbx_strand_id
1 'polypeptide(L)'
;MTEAPQGSDPSTTQRALEALATDAKDPAALHALAHSEVLVPVPDEGPGPPEEGAEQERAGSEESMMLPVMQQPNGDRLVPVFTSESRMGYALPSVDRYRKLPLVLLANAWPSDEVYLTIDTGSPGALTLSAAGVRTLLGRSGG
;
A
#
# COMPACT_ATOMS: atom_id res chain seq x y z
N MET A 1 -31.80 -13.39 10.15
CA MET A 1 -31.02 -13.47 8.90
C MET A 1 -30.78 -12.04 8.45
N THR A 2 -29.62 -11.48 8.79
CA THR A 2 -29.12 -10.22 8.22
C THR A 2 -27.60 -10.32 8.26
N GLU A 3 -27.01 -10.97 7.26
CA GLU A 3 -25.57 -10.88 7.01
C GLU A 3 -25.34 -9.55 6.29
N ALA A 4 -24.66 -8.63 6.97
CA ALA A 4 -24.26 -7.35 6.42
C ALA A 4 -23.21 -7.57 5.31
N PRO A 5 -23.17 -6.71 4.27
CA PRO A 5 -22.30 -6.91 3.13
C PRO A 5 -20.83 -6.69 3.52
N GLN A 6 -20.04 -7.77 3.43
CA GLN A 6 -18.61 -7.93 3.15
C GLN A 6 -17.76 -6.66 2.87
N GLY A 7 -17.75 -5.69 3.76
CA GLY A 7 -16.66 -4.72 3.88
C GLY A 7 -15.62 -5.33 4.81
N SER A 8 -14.39 -5.56 4.32
CA SER A 8 -13.31 -6.22 5.08
C SER A 8 -13.27 -5.76 6.54
N ASP A 9 -13.71 -6.64 7.46
CA ASP A 9 -13.66 -6.33 8.87
C ASP A 9 -12.22 -5.96 9.28
N PRO A 10 -12.02 -4.89 10.08
CA PRO A 10 -10.69 -4.50 10.53
C PRO A 10 -9.97 -5.66 11.25
N SER A 11 -10.72 -6.56 11.87
CA SER A 11 -10.22 -7.79 12.49
C SER A 11 -9.64 -8.79 11.48
N THR A 12 -10.21 -8.90 10.28
CA THR A 12 -9.73 -9.78 9.21
C THR A 12 -8.43 -9.26 8.62
N THR A 13 -8.34 -7.95 8.38
CA THR A 13 -7.11 -7.28 7.94
C THR A 13 -5.99 -7.46 8.97
N GLN A 14 -6.28 -7.24 10.26
CA GLN A 14 -5.30 -7.40 11.33
C GLN A 14 -4.77 -8.85 11.41
N ARG A 15 -5.67 -9.84 11.36
CA ARG A 15 -5.31 -11.27 11.34
C ARG A 15 -4.41 -11.62 10.16
N ALA A 16 -4.72 -11.09 8.99
CA ALA A 16 -3.91 -11.31 7.80
C ALA A 16 -2.52 -10.69 7.93
N LEU A 17 -2.41 -9.48 8.49
CA LEU A 17 -1.10 -8.86 8.76
C LEU A 17 -0.26 -9.69 9.74
N GLU A 18 -0.86 -10.17 10.83
CA GLU A 18 -0.18 -11.04 11.80
C GLU A 18 0.30 -12.36 11.18
N ALA A 19 -0.53 -12.96 10.33
CA ALA A 19 -0.17 -14.17 9.59
C ALA A 19 1.00 -13.91 8.64
N LEU A 20 1.00 -12.79 7.90
CA LEU A 20 2.10 -12.43 6.99
C LEU A 20 3.38 -12.00 7.71
N ALA A 21 3.27 -11.44 8.91
CA ALA A 21 4.43 -11.17 9.74
C ALA A 21 5.15 -12.47 10.17
N THR A 22 4.40 -13.58 10.27
CA THR A 22 4.94 -14.90 10.58
C THR A 22 5.38 -15.65 9.31
N ASP A 23 4.56 -15.62 8.26
CA ASP A 23 4.81 -16.22 6.95
C ASP A 23 4.35 -15.28 5.84
N ALA A 24 5.29 -14.50 5.28
CA ALA A 24 5.00 -13.50 4.24
C ALA A 24 4.48 -14.09 2.92
N LYS A 25 4.38 -15.42 2.82
CA LYS A 25 3.87 -16.16 1.66
C LYS A 25 2.52 -16.82 1.93
N ASP A 26 1.91 -16.56 3.10
CA ASP A 26 0.66 -17.22 3.48
C ASP A 26 -0.44 -16.85 2.48
N PRO A 27 -0.97 -17.83 1.72
CA PRO A 27 -1.86 -17.55 0.62
C PRO A 27 -3.24 -17.07 1.08
N ALA A 28 -3.69 -17.47 2.27
CA ALA A 28 -4.98 -17.07 2.81
C ALA A 28 -4.92 -15.62 3.33
N ALA A 29 -3.81 -15.26 3.99
CA ALA A 29 -3.57 -13.91 4.47
C ALA A 29 -3.33 -12.92 3.32
N LEU A 30 -2.58 -13.31 2.29
CA LEU A 30 -2.44 -12.51 1.06
C LEU A 30 -3.81 -12.28 0.39
N HIS A 31 -4.65 -13.31 0.28
CA HIS A 31 -5.98 -13.17 -0.30
C HIS A 31 -6.88 -12.24 0.54
N ALA A 32 -6.87 -12.37 1.86
CA ALA A 32 -7.62 -11.47 2.75
C ALA A 32 -7.15 -10.01 2.59
N LEU A 33 -5.84 -9.75 2.54
CA LEU A 33 -5.30 -8.41 2.33
C LEU A 33 -5.62 -7.83 0.95
N ALA A 34 -5.64 -8.65 -0.09
CA ALA A 34 -5.92 -8.19 -1.45
C ALA A 34 -7.28 -7.45 -1.54
N HIS A 35 -8.28 -7.93 -0.81
CA HIS A 35 -9.61 -7.34 -0.74
C HIS A 35 -9.77 -6.27 0.35
N SER A 36 -8.77 -6.09 1.21
CA SER A 36 -8.81 -5.03 2.23
C SER A 36 -8.55 -3.66 1.63
N GLU A 37 -9.36 -2.70 2.06
CA GLU A 37 -9.15 -1.29 1.75
C GLU A 37 -7.95 -0.76 2.54
N VAL A 38 -7.04 -0.12 1.83
CA VAL A 38 -5.87 0.54 2.41
C VAL A 38 -5.84 2.01 2.01
N LEU A 39 -5.19 2.81 2.86
CA LEU A 39 -4.94 4.22 2.63
C LEU A 39 -3.60 4.38 1.96
N VAL A 40 -3.62 5.00 0.79
CA VAL A 40 -2.44 5.33 0.01
C VAL A 40 -2.23 6.83 0.12
N PRO A 41 -1.11 7.30 0.71
CA PRO A 41 -0.84 8.72 0.81
C PRO A 41 -0.74 9.34 -0.59
N VAL A 42 -1.29 10.53 -0.74
CA VAL A 42 -1.06 11.36 -1.93
C VAL A 42 -0.11 12.45 -1.48
N PRO A 43 1.19 12.40 -1.86
CA PRO A 43 2.08 13.51 -1.55
C PRO A 43 1.46 14.77 -2.15
N ASP A 44 1.32 15.81 -1.33
CA ASP A 44 1.06 17.15 -1.84
C ASP A 44 2.29 17.48 -2.69
N GLU A 45 2.10 17.76 -3.99
CA GLU A 45 3.16 18.15 -4.91
C GLU A 45 3.72 19.50 -4.47
N GLY A 46 4.47 19.50 -3.36
CA GLY A 46 5.19 20.66 -2.86
C GLY A 46 6.30 21.00 -3.86
N PRO A 47 6.66 22.29 -4.00
CA PRO A 47 7.71 22.74 -4.91
C PRO A 47 9.09 22.39 -4.36
N GLY A 48 9.40 21.09 -4.23
CA GLY A 48 10.75 20.58 -4.03
C GLY A 48 11.48 20.58 -5.39
N PRO A 49 12.80 20.82 -5.42
CA PRO A 49 13.55 20.65 -6.65
C PRO A 49 13.37 19.21 -7.15
N PRO A 50 13.25 18.99 -8.47
CA PRO A 50 13.17 17.64 -9.02
C PRO A 50 14.48 16.93 -8.66
N GLU A 51 14.46 15.99 -7.72
CA GLU A 51 15.54 15.03 -7.61
C GLU A 51 15.55 14.22 -8.91
N GLU A 52 16.66 14.36 -9.66
CA GLU A 52 16.95 13.65 -10.90
C GLU A 52 16.80 12.13 -10.68
N GLY A 53 15.64 11.59 -11.04
CA GLY A 53 15.30 10.17 -10.84
C GLY A 53 13.85 9.93 -10.44
N ALA A 54 13.13 10.96 -9.97
CA ALA A 54 11.67 10.91 -9.89
C ALA A 54 11.12 11.25 -11.29
N GLU A 55 10.89 10.23 -12.11
CA GLU A 55 10.03 10.30 -13.30
C GLU A 55 8.61 10.71 -12.88
N GLN A 56 8.44 12.01 -12.62
CA GLN A 56 7.16 12.70 -12.56
C GLN A 56 6.66 12.79 -14.00
N GLU A 57 6.05 11.72 -14.51
CA GLU A 57 5.28 11.76 -15.74
C GLU A 57 3.97 12.52 -15.51
N ARG A 58 4.08 13.86 -15.50
CA ARG A 58 3.02 14.85 -15.71
C ARG A 58 1.70 14.65 -14.96
N ALA A 59 1.51 15.51 -13.97
CA ALA A 59 0.20 16.04 -13.60
C ALA A 59 -0.56 16.52 -14.85
N GLY A 60 -1.56 15.75 -15.27
CA GLY A 60 -2.40 16.07 -16.41
C GLY A 60 -3.33 14.91 -16.73
N SER A 61 -4.59 15.06 -16.31
CA SER A 61 -5.75 14.19 -16.57
C SER A 61 -6.03 13.09 -15.53
N GLU A 62 -7.16 13.27 -14.86
CA GLU A 62 -8.13 12.27 -14.38
C GLU A 62 -7.63 10.81 -14.38
N GLU A 63 -7.42 10.26 -13.17
CA GLU A 63 -7.31 8.81 -12.88
C GLU A 63 -6.04 8.05 -13.32
N SER A 64 -4.90 8.71 -13.57
CA SER A 64 -3.61 7.99 -13.55
C SER A 64 -3.21 7.64 -12.11
N MET A 65 -3.34 6.36 -11.75
CA MET A 65 -3.07 5.80 -10.43
C MET A 65 -1.56 5.79 -10.10
N MET A 66 -0.98 6.97 -9.85
CA MET A 66 0.44 7.08 -9.47
C MET A 66 0.64 6.62 -8.02
N LEU A 67 1.46 5.58 -7.83
CA LEU A 67 1.81 5.08 -6.51
C LEU A 67 2.86 5.99 -5.85
N PRO A 68 2.70 6.33 -4.56
CA PRO A 68 3.65 7.16 -3.84
C PRO A 68 4.92 6.38 -3.55
N VAL A 69 5.94 6.49 -4.40
CA VAL A 69 7.23 5.85 -4.16
C VAL A 69 8.10 6.79 -3.32
N MET A 70 8.44 6.37 -2.10
CA MET A 70 9.37 7.06 -1.21
C MET A 70 10.73 6.37 -1.26
N GLN A 71 11.79 7.14 -1.42
CA GLN A 71 13.15 6.64 -1.33
C GLN A 71 13.63 6.71 0.12
N GLN A 72 14.09 5.58 0.64
CA GLN A 72 14.67 5.49 1.97
C GLN A 72 16.15 5.93 1.96
N PRO A 73 16.71 6.35 3.11
CA PRO A 73 18.11 6.80 3.20
C PRO A 73 19.14 5.70 2.88
N ASN A 74 18.74 4.42 2.90
CA ASN A 74 19.54 3.28 2.47
C ASN A 74 19.50 3.06 0.94
N GLY A 75 18.79 3.90 0.18
CA GLY A 75 18.59 3.79 -1.27
C GLY A 75 17.40 2.92 -1.68
N ASP A 76 16.70 2.32 -0.73
CA ASP A 76 15.59 1.42 -1.01
C ASP A 76 14.31 2.19 -1.41
N ARG A 77 13.54 1.66 -2.35
CA ARG A 77 12.32 2.33 -2.84
C ARG A 77 11.11 1.61 -2.30
N LEU A 78 10.25 2.34 -1.59
CA LEU A 78 9.04 1.76 -1.01
C LEU A 78 7.78 2.56 -1.31
N VAL A 79 6.65 1.88 -1.35
CA VAL A 79 5.32 2.47 -1.40
C VAL A 79 4.65 2.23 -0.05
N PRO A 80 4.40 3.29 0.74
CA PRO A 80 3.69 3.17 2.00
C PRO A 80 2.19 3.05 1.78
N VAL A 81 1.56 2.17 2.54
CA VAL A 81 0.10 2.09 2.68
C VAL A 81 -0.26 1.92 4.14
N PHE A 82 -1.46 2.31 4.53
CA PHE A 82 -1.90 2.27 5.93
C PHE A 82 -3.27 1.62 6.04
N THR A 83 -3.50 0.92 7.15
CA THR A 83 -4.83 0.38 7.48
C THR A 83 -5.71 1.40 8.20
N SER A 84 -5.14 2.49 8.69
CA SER A 84 -5.85 3.52 9.46
C SER A 84 -5.25 4.92 9.30
N GLU A 85 -6.13 5.93 9.30
CA GLU A 85 -5.77 7.35 9.18
C GLU A 85 -4.88 7.79 10.35
N SER A 86 -5.11 7.27 11.56
CA SER A 86 -4.27 7.58 12.73
C SER A 86 -2.83 7.08 12.58
N ARG A 87 -2.64 5.89 11.98
CA ARG A 87 -1.30 5.34 11.71
C ARG A 87 -0.60 6.15 10.62
N MET A 88 -1.34 6.51 9.57
CA MET A 88 -0.83 7.37 8.51
C MET A 88 -0.40 8.74 9.05
N GLY A 89 -1.25 9.44 9.81
CA GLY A 89 -0.93 10.75 10.37
C GLY A 89 0.24 10.71 11.36
N TYR A 90 0.44 9.59 12.05
CA TYR A 90 1.61 9.40 12.91
C TYR A 90 2.91 9.23 12.09
N ALA A 91 2.88 8.46 11.00
CA ALA A 91 4.05 8.18 10.17
C ALA A 91 4.38 9.32 9.20
N LEU A 92 3.36 10.00 8.68
CA LEU A 92 3.44 11.02 7.64
C LEU A 92 2.61 12.24 8.04
N PRO A 93 3.00 12.99 9.09
CA PRO A 93 2.23 14.14 9.59
C PRO A 93 2.11 15.29 8.58
N SER A 94 3.01 15.36 7.60
CA SER A 94 2.98 16.36 6.53
C SER A 94 2.04 16.00 5.37
N VAL A 95 1.50 14.77 5.34
CA VAL A 95 0.59 14.31 4.29
C VAL A 95 -0.85 14.43 4.78
N ASP A 96 -1.60 15.37 4.20
CA ASP A 96 -3.00 15.63 4.56
C ASP A 96 -3.99 14.85 3.67
N ARG A 97 -3.55 14.39 2.49
CA ARG A 97 -4.40 13.74 1.49
C ARG A 97 -4.07 12.26 1.33
N TYR A 98 -5.11 11.44 1.22
CA TYR A 98 -5.00 10.00 0.99
C TYR A 98 -6.06 9.50 0.01
N ARG A 99 -5.83 8.30 -0.54
CA ARG A 99 -6.78 7.55 -1.35
C ARG A 99 -7.09 6.22 -0.68
N LYS A 100 -8.38 5.88 -0.54
CA LYS A 100 -8.86 4.58 -0.07
C LYS A 100 -9.03 3.68 -1.29
N LEU A 101 -8.21 2.64 -1.39
CA LEU A 101 -8.21 1.72 -2.53
C LEU A 101 -7.97 0.29 -2.02
N PRO A 102 -8.62 -0.73 -2.61
CA PRO A 102 -8.30 -2.12 -2.30
C PRO A 102 -6.86 -2.43 -2.72
N LEU A 103 -6.15 -3.18 -1.87
CA LEU A 103 -4.72 -3.45 -2.06
C LEU A 103 -4.41 -4.10 -3.42
N VAL A 104 -5.33 -4.93 -3.91
CA VAL A 104 -5.22 -5.59 -5.22
C VAL A 104 -5.15 -4.63 -6.41
N LEU A 105 -5.78 -3.45 -6.31
CA LEU A 105 -5.67 -2.45 -7.38
C LEU A 105 -4.27 -1.84 -7.41
N LEU A 106 -3.64 -1.62 -6.26
CA LEU A 106 -2.27 -1.11 -6.21
C LEU A 106 -1.29 -2.10 -6.84
N ALA A 107 -1.51 -3.39 -6.61
CA ALA A 107 -0.67 -4.42 -7.17
C ALA A 107 -0.67 -4.38 -8.72
N ASN A 108 -1.78 -3.97 -9.35
CA ASN A 108 -1.89 -3.87 -10.82
C ASN A 108 -1.08 -2.70 -11.37
N ALA A 109 -0.98 -1.62 -10.60
CA ALA A 109 -0.25 -0.40 -10.95
C ALA A 109 1.21 -0.42 -10.43
N TRP A 110 1.75 -1.58 -10.04
CA TRP A 110 3.04 -1.65 -9.37
C TRP A 110 4.19 -1.25 -10.30
N PRO A 111 5.04 -0.26 -9.93
CA PRO A 111 5.97 0.38 -10.86
C PRO A 111 7.14 -0.51 -11.27
N SER A 112 7.74 -1.25 -10.33
CA SER A 112 8.91 -2.10 -10.59
C SER A 112 9.06 -3.21 -9.55
N ASP A 113 9.83 -4.24 -9.89
CA ASP A 113 10.12 -5.36 -8.98
C ASP A 113 11.05 -4.96 -7.81
N GLU A 114 11.78 -3.86 -7.98
CA GLU A 114 12.70 -3.29 -6.99
C GLU A 114 12.02 -2.37 -5.97
N VAL A 115 10.69 -2.24 -6.04
CA VAL A 115 9.90 -1.39 -5.14
C VAL A 115 9.16 -2.27 -4.13
N TYR A 116 9.38 -1.98 -2.85
CA TYR A 116 8.75 -2.69 -1.75
C TYR A 116 7.43 -2.04 -1.35
N LEU A 117 6.44 -2.84 -0.98
CA LEU A 117 5.24 -2.36 -0.32
C LEU A 117 5.48 -2.38 1.18
N THR A 118 5.16 -1.30 1.88
CA THR A 118 5.17 -1.32 3.34
C THR A 118 3.81 -0.90 3.88
N ILE A 119 3.21 -1.75 4.72
CA ILE A 119 1.91 -1.55 5.34
C ILE A 119 2.14 -1.06 6.76
N ASP A 120 1.44 0.01 7.15
CA ASP A 120 1.52 0.62 8.48
C ASP A 120 2.95 1.02 8.90
N THR A 121 3.69 1.62 7.97
CA THR A 121 5.05 2.14 8.21
C THR A 121 5.12 2.97 9.50
N GLY A 122 6.20 2.81 10.27
CA GLY A 122 6.37 3.52 11.53
C GLY A 122 5.54 2.98 12.70
N SER A 123 4.68 1.98 12.46
CA SER A 123 4.02 1.21 13.52
C SER A 123 4.81 -0.04 13.89
N PRO A 124 4.69 -0.55 15.14
CA PRO A 124 5.33 -1.81 15.55
C PRO A 124 4.79 -3.05 14.82
N GLY A 125 3.64 -2.93 14.14
CA GLY A 125 3.07 -3.97 13.28
C GLY A 125 3.30 -3.73 11.79
N ALA A 126 4.30 -2.93 11.41
CA ALA A 126 4.59 -2.66 10.02
C ALA A 126 4.99 -3.94 9.27
N LEU A 127 4.43 -4.17 8.10
CA LEU A 127 4.74 -5.30 7.24
C LEU A 127 5.38 -4.80 5.95
N THR A 128 6.53 -5.34 5.57
CA THR A 128 7.16 -5.02 4.28
C THR A 128 7.12 -6.24 3.37
N LEU A 129 6.55 -6.06 2.18
CA LEU A 129 6.46 -7.07 1.13
C LEU A 129 7.32 -6.64 -0.07
N SER A 130 8.00 -7.58 -0.69
CA SER A 130 8.64 -7.34 -1.99
C SER A 130 7.59 -7.26 -3.10
N ALA A 131 7.98 -6.74 -4.26
CA ALA A 131 7.11 -6.72 -5.43
C ALA A 131 6.61 -8.12 -5.84
N ALA A 132 7.39 -9.18 -5.60
CA ALA A 132 6.92 -10.55 -5.80
C ALA A 132 5.74 -10.92 -4.88
N GLY A 133 5.78 -10.48 -3.61
CA GLY A 133 4.66 -10.61 -2.68
C GLY A 133 3.44 -9.83 -3.15
N VAL A 134 3.65 -8.60 -3.63
CA VAL A 134 2.60 -7.76 -4.21
C VAL A 134 1.97 -8.40 -5.45
N ARG A 135 2.78 -8.93 -6.38
CA ARG A 135 2.30 -9.65 -7.57
C ARG A 135 1.54 -10.93 -7.23
N THR A 136 1.88 -11.58 -6.12
CA THR A 136 1.12 -12.74 -5.63
C THR A 136 -0.32 -12.35 -5.24
N LEU A 137 -0.55 -11.10 -4.82
CA LEU A 137 -1.90 -10.56 -4.62
C LEU A 137 -2.68 -10.51 -5.94
N LEU A 138 -2.03 -10.13 -7.05
CA LEU A 138 -2.66 -10.08 -8.38
C LEU A 138 -3.03 -11.45 -8.95
N GLY A 139 -2.11 -12.40 -8.84
CA GLY A 139 -2.28 -13.75 -9.39
C GLY A 139 -3.49 -14.49 -8.81
N ARG A 140 -4.11 -13.97 -7.75
CA ARG A 140 -5.27 -14.55 -7.05
C ARG A 140 -6.55 -13.72 -7.20
N SER A 141 -6.52 -12.56 -7.86
CA SER A 141 -7.71 -11.75 -8.15
C SER A 141 -8.48 -12.24 -9.40
N GLY A 142 -7.88 -13.14 -10.19
CA GLY A 142 -8.47 -13.71 -11.40
C GLY A 142 -9.14 -15.08 -11.22
N GLY A 143 -9.74 -15.37 -10.06
CA GLY A 143 -10.43 -16.63 -9.75
C GLY A 143 -11.94 -16.48 -9.68
#